data_AF-A0A535VCH8-F1
#
_entry.id   AF-A0A535VCH8-F1
#
_cell.length_a   1.000
_cell.length_b   1.000
_cell.length_c   1.000
_cell.angle_alpha   90.00
_cell.angle_beta   90.00
_cell.angle_gamma   90.00
#
_symmetry.space_group_name_H-M   'P 1'
#
loop_
_entity.id
_entity.type
_entity.pdbx_description
1 polymer ?
#
loop_
_entity_poly.entity_id
_entity_poly.type
_entity_poly.pdbx_seq_one_letter_code
_entity_poly.pdbx_strand_id
1 'polypeptide(L)'
;MPQFAWNHGDVQSDITTTWLGMVGPGVMQAGLDNTTWSDHTDIRPTLMLLLGLRDDYSHDGRALTEDLSGWARPAAVLKSGTYARVARMYKQLDATVGQFGLATLRASTRAIASGSATDDSSYTDIENQLISLIDQRNALAGQMIAALEGAEFNAQPISMAKAQQLIAQGQSLLDQANALAS
;
A
#
# COMPACT_ATOMS: atom_id res chain seq x y z
N MET A 1 -29.25 -20.79 -6.66
CA MET A 1 -28.81 -19.71 -5.73
C MET A 1 -28.71 -18.43 -6.55
N PRO A 2 -29.25 -17.27 -6.12
CA PRO A 2 -28.99 -16.02 -6.84
C PRO A 2 -27.48 -15.75 -6.78
N GLN A 3 -26.84 -15.53 -7.94
CA GLN A 3 -25.38 -15.40 -8.06
C GLN A 3 -24.84 -14.01 -7.68
N PHE A 4 -25.70 -13.08 -7.25
CA PHE A 4 -25.29 -11.74 -6.86
C PHE A 4 -26.25 -11.18 -5.80
N ALA A 5 -25.75 -10.93 -4.60
CA ALA A 5 -26.40 -10.03 -3.64
C ALA A 5 -25.79 -8.65 -3.86
N TRP A 6 -26.61 -7.60 -3.99
CA TRP A 6 -26.14 -6.20 -4.06
C TRP A 6 -25.55 -5.78 -2.71
N ASN A 7 -24.40 -6.34 -2.35
CA ASN A 7 -23.68 -6.07 -1.13
C ASN A 7 -22.33 -5.46 -1.49
N HIS A 8 -22.00 -4.34 -0.85
CA HIS A 8 -20.69 -3.70 -0.93
C HIS A 8 -19.98 -3.97 0.40
N GLY A 9 -19.20 -5.05 0.46
CA GLY A 9 -18.56 -5.48 1.71
C GLY A 9 -17.48 -6.55 1.55
N ASP A 10 -16.97 -6.77 0.34
CA ASP A 10 -15.87 -7.70 0.06
C ASP A 10 -14.73 -7.04 -0.72
N VAL A 11 -13.82 -7.85 -1.29
CA VAL A 11 -12.61 -7.39 -2.00
C VAL A 11 -12.72 -7.43 -3.53
N GLN A 12 -13.92 -7.60 -4.09
CA GLN A 12 -14.11 -7.71 -5.54
C GLN A 12 -13.69 -6.41 -6.26
N SER A 13 -13.07 -6.54 -7.43
CA SER A 13 -12.58 -5.39 -8.21
C SER A 13 -13.70 -4.43 -8.60
N ASP A 14 -14.91 -4.96 -8.85
CA ASP A 14 -16.05 -4.17 -9.31
C ASP A 14 -16.56 -3.19 -8.24
N ILE A 15 -16.19 -3.39 -6.97
CA ILE A 15 -16.58 -2.52 -5.85
C ILE A 15 -15.39 -1.75 -5.25
N THR A 16 -14.17 -2.29 -5.35
CA THR A 16 -12.96 -1.69 -4.77
C THR A 16 -12.18 -0.82 -5.77
N THR A 17 -12.46 -0.93 -7.06
CA THR A 17 -11.87 -0.06 -8.09
C THR A 17 -12.72 1.20 -8.25
N THR A 18 -12.22 2.32 -7.74
CA THR A 18 -12.89 3.62 -7.82
C THR A 18 -12.04 4.63 -8.58
N TRP A 19 -12.68 5.73 -9.01
CA TRP A 19 -12.03 6.78 -9.78
C TRP A 19 -11.69 7.98 -8.91
N LEU A 20 -10.44 8.44 -8.98
CA LEU A 20 -10.02 9.74 -8.45
C LEU A 20 -9.82 10.71 -9.62
N GLY A 21 -10.58 11.80 -9.62
CA GLY A 21 -10.39 12.91 -10.56
C GLY A 21 -9.58 14.04 -9.92
N MET A 22 -8.48 14.43 -10.54
CA MET A 22 -7.66 15.58 -10.11
C MET A 22 -7.57 16.62 -11.23
N VAL A 23 -7.80 17.89 -10.89
CA VAL A 23 -7.68 19.01 -11.84
C VAL A 23 -7.24 20.27 -11.09
N GLY A 24 -6.34 21.03 -11.70
CA GLY A 24 -5.88 22.30 -11.16
C GLY A 24 -4.38 22.51 -11.29
N PRO A 25 -3.86 23.62 -10.73
CA PRO A 25 -2.43 23.88 -10.70
C PRO A 25 -1.65 22.71 -10.06
N GLY A 26 -0.56 22.30 -10.71
CA GLY A 26 0.34 21.28 -10.19
C GLY A 26 -0.04 19.85 -10.57
N VAL A 27 -1.26 19.59 -11.04
CA VAL A 27 -1.69 18.29 -11.57
C VAL A 27 -1.28 18.16 -13.03
N MET A 28 -0.79 16.99 -13.47
CA MET A 28 -0.49 16.74 -14.88
C MET A 28 -1.78 16.61 -15.70
N GLN A 29 -1.78 17.17 -16.92
CA GLN A 29 -2.86 16.97 -17.89
C GLN A 29 -2.63 15.68 -18.70
N ALA A 30 -2.52 14.54 -17.99
CA ALA A 30 -2.20 13.24 -18.60
C ALA A 30 -3.44 12.46 -19.09
N GLY A 31 -4.65 12.94 -18.78
CA GLY A 31 -5.89 12.23 -19.06
C GLY A 31 -6.09 11.05 -18.12
N LEU A 32 -6.37 9.87 -18.67
CA LEU A 32 -6.56 8.64 -17.91
C LEU A 32 -5.21 8.01 -17.55
N ASP A 33 -4.88 7.92 -16.26
CA ASP A 33 -3.83 7.03 -15.75
C ASP A 33 -4.47 5.76 -15.18
N ASN A 34 -4.02 4.60 -15.66
CA ASN A 34 -4.41 3.27 -15.19
C ASN A 34 -3.20 2.43 -14.73
N THR A 35 -2.05 3.09 -14.51
CA THR A 35 -0.77 2.45 -14.17
C THR A 35 -0.31 2.76 -12.75
N THR A 36 -0.65 3.95 -12.22
CA THR A 36 -0.35 4.29 -10.83
C THR A 36 -1.27 3.52 -9.90
N TRP A 37 -0.67 2.74 -9.00
CA TRP A 37 -1.41 2.15 -7.89
C TRP A 37 -1.67 3.23 -6.83
N SER A 38 -2.95 3.45 -6.54
CA SER A 38 -3.44 4.36 -5.50
C SER A 38 -4.50 3.69 -4.64
N ASP A 39 -4.67 4.16 -3.41
CA ASP A 39 -5.88 3.94 -2.62
C ASP A 39 -6.44 5.26 -2.08
N HIS A 40 -7.54 5.19 -1.33
CA HIS A 40 -8.23 6.37 -0.84
C HIS A 40 -7.37 7.19 0.15
N THR A 41 -6.49 6.54 0.91
CA THR A 41 -5.66 7.22 1.91
C THR A 41 -4.59 8.10 1.26
N ASP A 42 -4.29 7.90 -0.02
CA ASP A 42 -3.35 8.72 -0.79
C ASP A 42 -3.91 10.13 -1.15
N ILE A 43 -5.23 10.35 -1.05
CA ILE A 43 -5.86 11.63 -1.46
C ILE A 43 -5.40 12.79 -0.58
N ARG A 44 -5.46 12.63 0.75
CA ARG A 44 -5.08 13.68 1.70
C ARG A 44 -3.61 14.10 1.55
N PRO A 45 -2.60 13.21 1.62
CA PRO A 45 -1.21 13.62 1.46
C PRO A 45 -0.94 14.26 0.09
N THR A 46 -1.64 13.83 -0.97
CA THR A 46 -1.56 14.48 -2.29
C THR A 46 -2.09 15.92 -2.26
N LEU A 47 -3.24 16.16 -1.63
CA LEU A 47 -3.79 17.51 -1.44
C LEU A 47 -2.87 18.38 -0.58
N MET A 48 -2.35 17.85 0.52
CA MET A 48 -1.43 18.56 1.40
C MET A 48 -0.16 18.99 0.66
N LEU A 49 0.39 18.10 -0.18
CA LEU A 49 1.54 18.39 -1.01
C LEU A 49 1.26 19.52 -2.02
N LEU A 50 0.13 19.45 -2.73
CA LEU A 50 -0.28 20.46 -3.71
C LEU A 50 -0.53 21.84 -3.09
N LEU A 51 -1.05 21.87 -1.86
CA LEU A 51 -1.35 23.10 -1.13
C LEU A 51 -0.14 23.64 -0.34
N GLY A 52 0.98 22.92 -0.31
CA GLY A 52 2.15 23.28 0.49
C GLY A 52 1.90 23.22 2.00
N LEU A 53 0.96 22.38 2.43
CA LEU A 53 0.57 22.18 3.82
C LEU A 53 1.23 20.95 4.43
N ARG A 54 1.15 20.82 5.76
CA ARG A 54 1.59 19.65 6.52
C ARG A 54 0.56 19.33 7.59
N ASP A 55 0.34 18.04 7.82
CA ASP A 55 -0.40 17.53 8.98
C ASP A 55 0.58 17.31 10.15
N ASP A 56 0.06 17.27 11.38
CA ASP A 56 0.81 17.00 12.62
C ASP A 56 0.78 15.51 13.02
N TYR A 57 0.20 14.66 12.18
CA TYR A 57 0.18 13.21 12.27
C TYR A 57 0.64 12.58 10.95
N SER A 58 1.06 11.32 11.01
CA SER A 58 1.46 10.55 9.83
C SER A 58 0.23 10.09 9.04
N HIS A 59 0.32 10.06 7.72
CA HIS A 59 -0.75 9.61 6.85
C HIS A 59 -0.75 8.08 6.68
N ASP A 60 -1.92 7.48 6.54
CA ASP A 60 -2.08 6.06 6.14
C ASP A 60 -1.83 5.83 4.63
N GLY A 61 -1.44 6.88 3.91
CA GLY A 61 -1.23 6.87 2.46
C GLY A 61 -0.05 7.77 2.09
N ARG A 62 0.33 7.76 0.82
CA ARG A 62 1.45 8.52 0.29
C ARG A 62 0.98 9.51 -0.78
N ALA A 63 1.75 10.53 -1.09
CA ALA A 63 1.39 11.45 -2.16
C ALA A 63 1.49 10.78 -3.55
N LEU A 64 0.52 11.02 -4.44
CA LEU A 64 0.49 10.53 -5.83
C LEU A 64 1.35 11.43 -6.74
N THR A 65 2.65 11.50 -6.44
CA THR A 65 3.58 12.40 -7.14
C THR A 65 3.77 12.06 -8.62
N GLU A 66 3.41 10.86 -9.04
CA GLU A 66 3.42 10.40 -10.44
C GLU A 66 2.48 11.24 -11.30
N ASP A 67 1.38 11.72 -10.73
CA ASP A 67 0.35 12.53 -11.40
C ASP A 67 0.57 14.04 -11.24
N LEU A 68 1.68 14.45 -10.61
CA LEU A 68 2.00 15.86 -10.36
C LEU A 68 3.03 16.40 -11.34
N SER A 69 2.75 17.58 -11.88
CA SER A 69 3.67 18.36 -12.71
C SER A 69 5.04 18.50 -12.05
N GLY A 70 6.12 18.52 -12.86
CA GLY A 70 7.49 18.57 -12.35
C GLY A 70 7.77 19.66 -11.32
N TRP A 71 7.19 20.85 -11.49
CA TRP A 71 7.35 21.99 -10.58
C TRP A 71 6.56 21.87 -9.27
N ALA A 72 5.51 21.03 -9.24
CA ALA A 72 4.69 20.77 -8.06
C ALA A 72 5.22 19.59 -7.22
N ARG A 73 6.28 18.92 -7.69
CA ARG A 73 6.91 17.81 -6.97
C ARG A 73 8.06 18.32 -6.09
N PRO A 74 8.14 17.88 -4.82
CA PRO A 74 9.29 18.20 -3.98
C PRO A 74 10.61 17.72 -4.62
N ALA A 75 11.66 18.52 -4.46
CA ALA A 75 12.98 18.18 -5.01
C ALA A 75 13.51 16.83 -4.49
N ALA A 76 13.15 16.44 -3.26
CA ALA A 76 13.54 15.16 -2.67
C ALA A 76 12.87 13.94 -3.34
N VAL A 77 11.71 14.13 -3.97
CA VAL A 77 11.00 13.09 -4.74
C VAL A 77 11.61 12.92 -6.13
N LEU A 78 12.04 14.01 -6.77
CA LEU A 78 12.54 14.03 -8.16
C LEU A 78 13.89 13.33 -8.36
N LYS A 79 14.80 13.39 -7.37
CA LYS A 79 16.24 13.20 -7.59
C LYS A 79 16.72 11.80 -7.96
N SER A 80 15.95 10.75 -7.72
CA SER A 80 16.49 9.37 -7.74
C SER A 80 15.51 8.29 -8.19
N GLY A 81 14.22 8.59 -8.36
CA GLY A 81 13.18 7.57 -8.58
C GLY A 81 13.01 6.56 -7.44
N THR A 82 13.81 6.67 -6.36
CA THR A 82 13.75 5.78 -5.19
C THR A 82 12.43 5.95 -4.45
N TYR A 83 11.93 7.18 -4.37
CA TYR A 83 10.59 7.48 -3.84
C TYR A 83 9.52 6.59 -4.51
N ALA A 84 9.37 6.66 -5.83
CA ALA A 84 8.32 5.94 -6.54
C ALA A 84 8.45 4.41 -6.38
N ARG A 85 9.68 3.88 -6.28
CA ARG A 85 9.91 2.46 -6.04
C ARG A 85 9.50 2.03 -4.63
N VAL A 86 9.83 2.82 -3.61
CA VAL A 86 9.40 2.56 -2.22
C VAL A 86 7.88 2.72 -2.10
N ALA A 87 7.31 3.78 -2.69
CA ALA A 87 5.88 4.04 -2.67
C ALA A 87 5.08 2.88 -3.27
N ARG A 88 5.48 2.35 -4.42
CA ARG A 88 4.85 1.16 -5.02
C ARG A 88 4.91 -0.05 -4.10
N MET A 89 6.07 -0.37 -3.52
CA MET A 89 6.18 -1.50 -2.59
C MET A 89 5.32 -1.28 -1.34
N TYR A 90 5.34 -0.08 -0.77
CA TYR A 90 4.50 0.30 0.37
C TYR A 90 3.02 0.02 0.07
N LYS A 91 2.52 0.46 -1.10
CA LYS A 91 1.11 0.17 -1.47
C LYS A 91 0.80 -1.31 -1.62
N GLN A 92 1.74 -2.12 -2.12
CA GLN A 92 1.52 -3.57 -2.22
C GLN A 92 1.50 -4.28 -0.86
N LEU A 93 2.15 -3.71 0.14
CA LEU A 93 2.15 -4.23 1.52
C LEU A 93 1.00 -3.71 2.37
N ASP A 94 0.66 -2.43 2.23
CA ASP A 94 -0.15 -1.73 3.23
C ASP A 94 -1.59 -1.44 2.78
N ALA A 95 -1.81 -1.28 1.47
CA ALA A 95 -3.18 -1.12 0.96
C ALA A 95 -3.98 -2.40 1.20
N THR A 96 -5.25 -2.25 1.59
CA THR A 96 -6.12 -3.39 1.94
C THR A 96 -6.25 -4.43 0.82
N VAL A 97 -6.28 -3.97 -0.43
CA VAL A 97 -6.33 -4.83 -1.63
C VAL A 97 -4.98 -4.94 -2.35
N GLY A 98 -3.89 -4.53 -1.68
CA GLY A 98 -2.53 -4.82 -2.14
C GLY A 98 -2.22 -6.32 -2.08
N GLN A 99 -1.12 -6.73 -2.69
CA GLN A 99 -0.71 -8.14 -2.73
C GLN A 99 -0.67 -8.81 -1.36
N PHE A 100 -0.13 -8.13 -0.34
CA PHE A 100 -0.04 -8.68 1.02
C PHE A 100 -1.43 -8.93 1.62
N GLY A 101 -2.34 -7.95 1.50
CA GLY A 101 -3.71 -8.08 2.01
C GLY A 101 -4.49 -9.20 1.34
N LEU A 102 -4.38 -9.32 0.01
CA LEU A 102 -5.05 -10.40 -0.74
C LEU A 102 -4.46 -11.78 -0.44
N ALA A 103 -3.14 -11.90 -0.28
CA ALA A 103 -2.49 -13.16 0.07
C ALA A 103 -2.87 -13.61 1.48
N THR A 104 -2.80 -12.71 2.46
CA THR A 104 -3.16 -13.03 3.86
C THR A 104 -4.65 -13.33 4.02
N LEU A 105 -5.53 -12.65 3.27
CA LEU A 105 -6.95 -13.00 3.22
C LEU A 105 -7.18 -14.43 2.71
N ARG A 106 -6.48 -14.85 1.64
CA ARG A 106 -6.57 -16.23 1.13
C ARG A 106 -6.08 -17.25 2.16
N ALA A 107 -4.95 -16.97 2.80
CA ALA A 107 -4.40 -17.81 3.86
C ALA A 107 -5.37 -17.96 5.04
N SER A 108 -5.94 -16.86 5.55
CA SER A 108 -6.90 -16.90 6.66
C SER A 108 -8.20 -17.60 6.27
N THR A 109 -8.69 -17.39 5.04
CA THR A 109 -9.86 -18.13 4.51
C THR A 109 -9.61 -19.64 4.51
N ARG A 110 -8.41 -20.08 4.11
CA ARG A 110 -8.03 -21.50 4.16
C ARG A 110 -7.88 -21.99 5.60
N ALA A 111 -7.32 -21.19 6.49
CA ALA A 111 -7.17 -21.53 7.90
C ALA A 111 -8.54 -21.88 8.51
N ILE A 112 -9.54 -21.02 8.30
CA ILE A 112 -10.91 -21.22 8.80
C ILE A 112 -11.51 -22.53 8.26
N ALA A 113 -11.18 -22.92 7.03
CA ALA A 113 -11.66 -24.16 6.42
C ALA A 113 -10.90 -25.42 6.84
N SER A 114 -9.77 -25.29 7.55
CA SER A 114 -8.86 -26.41 7.84
C SER A 114 -9.21 -27.21 9.10
N GLY A 115 -9.98 -26.62 10.02
CA GLY A 115 -10.31 -27.21 11.31
C GLY A 115 -11.44 -28.24 11.28
N SER A 116 -11.54 -29.01 12.35
CA SER A 116 -12.66 -29.92 12.66
C SER A 116 -13.00 -29.84 14.15
N ALA A 117 -14.11 -30.47 14.57
CA ALA A 117 -14.52 -30.48 15.97
C ALA A 117 -13.49 -31.15 16.93
N THR A 118 -12.52 -31.90 16.40
CA THR A 118 -11.53 -32.65 17.19
C THR A 118 -10.09 -32.29 16.89
N ASP A 119 -9.82 -31.46 15.88
CA ASP A 119 -8.47 -31.02 15.50
C ASP A 119 -8.54 -29.65 14.81
N ASP A 120 -7.88 -28.66 15.39
CA ASP A 120 -7.80 -27.28 14.92
C ASP A 120 -6.35 -26.77 14.89
N SER A 121 -5.39 -27.70 14.85
CA SER A 121 -3.95 -27.40 14.85
C SER A 121 -3.54 -26.58 13.62
N SER A 122 -4.04 -26.94 12.44
CA SER A 122 -3.74 -26.22 11.18
C SER A 122 -4.24 -24.78 11.18
N TYR A 123 -5.44 -24.52 11.73
CA TYR A 123 -5.96 -23.17 11.90
C TYR A 123 -5.03 -22.36 12.81
N THR A 124 -4.70 -22.91 13.97
CA THR A 124 -3.84 -22.26 14.96
C THR A 124 -2.46 -21.93 14.39
N ASP A 125 -1.85 -22.86 13.63
CA ASP A 125 -0.54 -22.68 13.04
C ASP A 125 -0.53 -21.59 11.94
N ILE A 126 -1.57 -21.51 11.12
CA ILE A 126 -1.69 -20.48 10.08
C ILE A 126 -1.95 -19.10 10.72
N GLU A 127 -2.84 -19.00 11.71
CA GLU A 127 -3.12 -17.73 12.39
C GLU A 127 -1.89 -17.19 13.13
N ASN A 128 -1.10 -18.05 13.78
CA ASN A 128 0.18 -17.65 14.39
C ASN A 128 1.18 -17.10 13.35
N GLN A 129 1.25 -17.70 12.17
CA GLN A 129 2.08 -17.19 11.07
C GLN A 129 1.54 -15.87 10.52
N LEU A 130 0.22 -15.71 10.41
CA LEU A 130 -0.41 -14.46 9.99
C LEU A 130 -0.11 -13.32 10.96
N ILE A 131 -0.22 -13.55 12.28
CA ILE A 131 0.15 -12.56 13.30
C ILE A 131 1.60 -12.11 13.11
N SER A 132 2.53 -13.07 12.96
CA SER A 132 3.94 -12.75 12.74
C SER A 132 4.18 -11.94 11.46
N LEU A 133 3.51 -12.30 10.36
CA LEU A 133 3.61 -11.56 9.10
C LEU A 133 3.03 -10.15 9.22
N ILE A 134 1.91 -9.98 9.91
CA ILE A 134 1.28 -8.67 10.13
C ILE A 134 2.18 -7.77 10.97
N ASP A 135 2.79 -8.27 12.02
CA ASP A 135 3.73 -7.50 12.86
C ASP A 135 4.94 -7.03 12.04
N GLN A 136 5.52 -7.92 11.23
CA GLN A 136 6.63 -7.57 10.33
C GLN A 136 6.20 -6.55 9.26
N ARG A 137 5.01 -6.72 8.67
CA ARG A 137 4.44 -5.77 7.72
C ARG A 137 4.26 -4.41 8.35
N ASN A 138 3.66 -4.32 9.54
CA ASN A 138 3.41 -3.06 10.23
C ASN A 138 4.72 -2.31 10.53
N ALA A 139 5.73 -3.03 11.03
CA ALA A 139 7.04 -2.45 11.29
C ALA A 139 7.73 -1.93 10.02
N LEU A 140 7.61 -2.64 8.90
CA LEU A 140 8.20 -2.23 7.63
C LEU A 140 7.42 -1.08 6.98
N ALA A 141 6.09 -1.16 6.97
CA ALA A 141 5.19 -0.12 6.47
C ALA A 141 5.45 1.20 7.21
N GLY A 142 5.59 1.17 8.54
CA GLY A 142 5.97 2.33 9.36
C GLY A 142 7.30 2.97 8.95
N GLN A 143 8.31 2.15 8.58
CA GLN A 143 9.58 2.68 8.06
C GLN A 143 9.45 3.26 6.65
N MET A 144 8.63 2.64 5.80
CA MET A 144 8.40 3.10 4.43
C MET A 144 7.66 4.45 4.44
N ILE A 145 6.56 4.56 5.18
CA ILE A 145 5.76 5.78 5.23
C ILE A 145 6.57 6.94 5.81
N ALA A 146 7.34 6.73 6.88
CA ALA A 146 8.21 7.77 7.43
C ALA A 146 9.26 8.25 6.41
N ALA A 147 9.79 7.36 5.56
CA ALA A 147 10.73 7.74 4.50
C ALA A 147 10.03 8.50 3.35
N LEU A 148 8.80 8.11 2.99
CA LEU A 148 8.00 8.77 1.97
C LEU A 148 7.60 10.18 2.41
N GLU A 149 7.05 10.33 3.62
CA GLU A 149 6.68 11.64 4.19
C GLU A 149 7.91 12.54 4.40
N GLY A 150 9.06 11.95 4.75
CA GLY A 150 10.34 12.64 4.77
C GLY A 150 10.65 13.32 3.43
N ALA A 151 10.45 12.61 2.32
CA ALA A 151 10.69 13.13 0.98
C ALA A 151 9.60 14.12 0.53
N GLU A 152 8.35 13.86 0.88
CA GLU A 152 7.20 14.69 0.49
C GLU A 152 7.22 16.04 1.21
N PHE A 153 7.37 16.03 2.53
CA PHE A 153 7.10 17.20 3.36
C PHE A 153 8.35 17.79 3.99
N ASN A 154 9.44 17.03 4.14
CA ASN A 154 10.60 17.43 4.95
C ASN A 154 11.92 17.58 4.17
N ALA A 155 11.85 17.56 2.83
CA ALA A 155 13.00 17.65 1.94
C ALA A 155 14.09 16.58 2.21
N GLN A 156 13.71 15.43 2.76
CA GLN A 156 14.60 14.30 3.07
C GLN A 156 14.53 13.25 1.94
N PRO A 157 15.49 13.22 1.01
CA PRO A 157 15.47 12.22 -0.06
C PRO A 157 15.72 10.81 0.49
N ILE A 158 15.08 9.81 -0.14
CA ILE A 158 15.34 8.40 0.18
C ILE A 158 16.62 7.95 -0.54
N SER A 159 17.64 7.58 0.22
CA SER A 159 18.89 7.06 -0.35
C SER A 159 18.67 5.75 -1.11
N MET A 160 19.50 5.48 -2.12
CA MET A 160 19.41 4.24 -2.91
C MET A 160 19.55 2.99 -2.03
N ALA A 161 20.47 3.00 -1.07
CA ALA A 161 20.67 1.89 -0.14
C ALA A 161 19.44 1.65 0.75
N LYS A 162 18.85 2.71 1.33
CA LYS A 162 17.63 2.57 2.15
C LYS A 162 16.45 2.07 1.31
N ALA A 163 16.28 2.61 0.10
CA ALA A 163 15.24 2.16 -0.82
C ALA A 163 15.40 0.67 -1.17
N GLN A 164 16.61 0.22 -1.52
CA GLN A 164 16.89 -1.19 -1.82
C GLN A 164 16.59 -2.09 -0.62
N GLN A 165 17.00 -1.68 0.58
CA GLN A 165 16.71 -2.41 1.81
C GLN A 165 15.20 -2.56 2.04
N LEU A 166 14.45 -1.46 2.00
CA LEU A 166 13.01 -1.47 2.23
C LEU A 166 12.30 -2.34 1.18
N ILE A 167 12.67 -2.20 -0.10
CA ILE A 167 12.07 -2.97 -1.19
C ILE A 167 12.37 -4.46 -1.05
N ALA A 168 13.61 -4.83 -0.71
CA ALA A 168 13.98 -6.23 -0.52
C ALA A 168 13.25 -6.88 0.66
N GLN A 169 13.10 -6.15 1.77
CA GLN A 169 12.31 -6.61 2.91
C GLN A 169 10.82 -6.76 2.53
N GLY A 170 10.30 -5.82 1.74
CA GLY A 170 8.92 -5.88 1.25
C GLY A 170 8.68 -7.08 0.36
N GLN A 171 9.58 -7.34 -0.59
CA GLN A 171 9.50 -8.51 -1.45
C GLN A 171 9.53 -9.81 -0.64
N SER A 172 10.41 -9.91 0.36
CA SER A 172 10.47 -11.07 1.24
C SER A 172 9.15 -11.33 1.98
N LEU A 173 8.47 -10.27 2.46
CA LEU A 173 7.16 -10.41 3.11
C LEU A 173 6.06 -10.83 2.12
N LEU A 174 6.07 -10.30 0.91
CA LEU A 174 5.15 -10.73 -0.13
C LEU A 174 5.35 -12.20 -0.49
N ASP A 175 6.60 -12.64 -0.62
CA ASP A 175 6.93 -14.04 -0.92
C ASP A 175 6.44 -14.98 0.20
N GLN A 176 6.64 -14.60 1.46
CA GLN A 176 6.16 -15.37 2.62
C GLN A 176 4.62 -15.40 2.70
N ALA A 177 3.95 -14.27 2.49
CA ALA A 177 2.50 -14.21 2.49
C ALA A 177 1.90 -15.06 1.35
N ASN A 178 2.50 -15.02 0.16
CA ASN A 178 2.09 -15.86 -0.97
C ASN A 178 2.34 -17.35 -0.71
N ALA A 179 3.46 -17.71 -0.08
CA ALA A 179 3.73 -19.08 0.32
C ALA A 179 2.71 -19.58 1.35
N LEU A 180 2.33 -18.75 2.32
CA LEU A 180 1.30 -19.08 3.29
C LEU A 180 -0.09 -19.18 2.64
N ALA A 181 -0.36 -18.44 1.57
CA ALA A 181 -1.61 -18.47 0.83
C ALA A 181 -1.76 -19.69 -0.11
N SER A 182 -0.66 -20.38 -0.42
CA SER A 182 -0.58 -21.46 -1.41
C SER A 182 -1.04 -22.81 -0.85
#